data_AF-T1E3F2-F1
#
_entry.id   AF-T1E3F2-F1
#
_cell.length_a   1.000
_cell.length_b   1.000
_cell.length_c   1.000
_cell.angle_alpha   90.00
_cell.angle_beta   90.00
_cell.angle_gamma   90.00
#
_symmetry.space_group_name_H-M   'P 1'
#
loop_
_entity.id
_entity.type
_entity.pdbx_description
1 polymer ?
#
loop_
_entity_poly.entity_id
_entity_poly.type
_entity_poly.pdbx_seq_one_letter_code
_entity_poly.pdbx_strand_id
1 'polypeptide(L)'
;MKQQTLCIILAALLVSVSYADALVFVYAKTCSSCKAYGARYCGYGYIHSKGYVSCDGATAIRNCNDCQRRLGRCHAGAITECYIG
;
A
#
# COMPACT_ATOMS: atom_id res chain seq x y z
N MET A 1 -23.16 12.49 -31.65
CA MET A 1 -21.78 11.96 -31.47
C MET A 1 -20.96 12.71 -30.42
N LYS A 2 -20.88 14.06 -30.42
CA LYS A 2 -20.07 14.84 -29.45
C LYS A 2 -20.43 14.60 -27.96
N GLN A 3 -21.72 14.49 -27.63
CA GLN A 3 -22.18 14.35 -26.25
C GLN A 3 -21.83 12.99 -25.62
N GLN A 4 -21.93 11.90 -26.39
CA GLN A 4 -21.58 10.56 -25.92
C GLN A 4 -20.08 10.45 -25.61
N THR A 5 -19.21 11.04 -26.45
CA THR A 5 -17.77 11.07 -26.21
C THR A 5 -17.41 11.85 -24.94
N LEU A 6 -18.05 13.00 -24.70
CA LEU A 6 -17.87 13.78 -23.47
C LEU A 6 -18.27 13.00 -22.22
N CYS A 7 -19.41 12.30 -22.25
CA CYS A 7 -19.86 11.48 -21.12
C CYS A 7 -18.88 10.33 -20.81
N ILE A 8 -18.33 9.67 -21.83
CA ILE A 8 -17.35 8.59 -21.64
C ILE A 8 -16.06 9.12 -21.01
N ILE A 9 -15.55 10.26 -21.47
CA ILE A 9 -14.34 10.89 -20.91
C ILE A 9 -14.58 11.29 -19.46
N LEU A 10 -15.72 11.91 -19.16
CA LEU A 10 -16.07 12.32 -17.80
C LEU A 10 -16.19 11.11 -16.86
N ALA A 11 -16.80 10.02 -17.31
CA ALA A 11 -16.90 8.78 -16.54
C ALA A 11 -15.51 8.18 -16.28
N ALA A 12 -14.64 8.12 -17.28
CA ALA A 12 -13.27 7.63 -17.12
C ALA A 12 -12.48 8.48 -16.10
N LEU A 13 -12.62 9.81 -16.16
CA LEU A 13 -11.99 10.71 -15.19
C LEU A 13 -12.49 10.45 -13.77
N LEU A 14 -13.81 10.39 -13.56
CA LEU A 14 -14.38 10.13 -12.24
C LEU A 14 -13.92 8.78 -11.66
N VAL A 15 -13.88 7.72 -12.47
CA VAL A 15 -13.39 6.40 -12.03
C VAL A 15 -11.90 6.47 -11.65
N SER A 16 -11.09 7.18 -12.44
CA SER A 16 -9.65 7.31 -12.14
C SER A 16 -9.38 8.07 -10.84
N VAL A 17 -10.13 9.15 -10.57
CA VAL A 17 -10.04 9.92 -9.31
C VAL A 17 -10.45 9.04 -8.13
N SER A 18 -11.62 8.39 -8.22
CA SER A 18 -12.12 7.48 -7.18
C SER A 18 -11.11 6.39 -6.82
N TYR A 19 -10.45 5.83 -7.84
CA TYR A 19 -9.44 4.80 -7.66
C TYR A 19 -8.17 5.35 -6.98
N ALA A 20 -7.73 6.55 -7.37
CA ALA A 20 -6.59 7.20 -6.74
C ALA A 20 -6.85 7.48 -5.25
N ASP A 21 -8.03 8.02 -4.91
CA ASP A 21 -8.43 8.26 -3.52
C ASP A 21 -8.47 6.97 -2.69
N ALA A 22 -9.01 5.89 -3.27
CA ALA A 22 -9.04 4.59 -2.61
C ALA A 22 -7.63 4.06 -2.31
N LEU A 23 -6.69 4.20 -3.26
CA LEU A 23 -5.30 3.80 -3.05
C LEU A 23 -4.61 4.62 -1.96
N VAL A 24 -4.83 5.94 -1.93
CA VAL A 24 -4.27 6.83 -0.91
C VAL A 24 -4.82 6.47 0.46
N PHE A 25 -6.12 6.20 0.56
CA PHE A 25 -6.75 5.80 1.82
C PHE A 25 -6.19 4.47 2.36
N VAL A 26 -6.07 3.46 1.48
CA VAL A 26 -5.47 2.17 1.85
C VAL A 26 -4.03 2.37 2.31
N TYR A 27 -3.23 3.13 1.56
CA TYR A 27 -1.85 3.45 1.94
C TYR A 27 -1.78 4.12 3.32
N ALA A 28 -2.59 5.15 3.57
CA ALA A 28 -2.58 5.89 4.82
C ALA A 28 -2.98 5.01 6.02
N LYS A 29 -4.03 4.19 5.86
CA LYS A 29 -4.49 3.25 6.88
C LYS A 29 -3.42 2.20 7.19
N THR A 30 -2.81 1.63 6.16
CA THR A 30 -1.81 0.57 6.32
C THR A 30 -0.50 1.13 6.87
N CYS A 31 -0.10 2.35 6.47
CA CYS A 31 1.01 3.06 7.08
C CYS A 31 0.76 3.36 8.57
N SER A 32 -0.45 3.77 8.95
CA SER A 32 -0.82 3.94 10.36
C SER A 32 -0.63 2.64 11.15
N SER A 33 -0.99 1.49 10.54
CA SER A 33 -0.75 0.17 11.14
C SER A 33 0.76 -0.13 11.27
N CYS A 34 1.56 0.14 10.23
CA CYS A 34 3.03 0.04 10.31
C CYS A 34 3.61 0.91 11.43
N LYS A 35 3.12 2.15 11.60
CA LYS A 35 3.52 3.05 12.68
C LYS A 35 3.20 2.48 14.05
N ALA A 36 2.05 1.83 14.22
CA ALA A 36 1.71 1.11 15.45
C ALA A 36 2.65 -0.07 15.73
N TYR A 37 3.25 -0.68 14.70
CA TYR A 37 4.31 -1.68 14.84
C TYR A 37 5.71 -1.08 15.06
N GLY A 38 5.81 0.23 15.21
CA GLY A 38 7.07 0.94 15.46
C GLY A 38 7.86 1.29 14.19
N ALA A 39 7.24 1.27 13.00
CA ALA A 39 7.93 1.63 11.77
C ALA A 39 8.41 3.09 11.78
N ARG A 40 9.66 3.32 11.38
CA ARG A 40 10.21 4.68 11.24
C ARG A 40 9.74 5.33 9.95
N TYR A 41 9.59 4.54 8.89
CA TYR A 41 9.15 5.01 7.59
C TYR A 41 8.11 4.05 7.01
N CYS A 42 7.21 4.60 6.19
CA CYS A 42 6.29 3.82 5.38
C CYS A 42 6.69 4.03 3.93
N GLY A 43 7.12 2.96 3.25
CA GLY A 43 7.40 2.99 1.82
C GLY A 43 6.24 2.42 1.02
N TYR A 44 6.16 2.75 -0.27
CA TYR A 44 5.36 1.95 -1.19
C TYR A 44 6.08 0.61 -1.40
N GLY A 45 5.35 -0.51 -1.29
CA GLY A 45 5.92 -1.83 -1.56
C GLY A 45 6.43 -1.97 -2.99
N TYR A 46 7.41 -2.87 -3.20
CA TYR A 46 8.05 -3.01 -4.51
C TYR A 46 7.04 -3.37 -5.63
N ILE A 47 7.20 -2.65 -6.73
CA ILE A 47 6.66 -2.62 -8.13
C ILE A 47 5.49 -3.56 -8.54
N HIS A 48 5.32 -4.76 -7.98
CA HIS A 48 4.21 -5.67 -8.30
C HIS A 48 3.06 -5.65 -7.28
N SER A 49 3.19 -4.86 -6.21
CA SER A 49 2.27 -4.87 -5.07
C SER A 49 1.53 -3.53 -4.93
N LYS A 50 0.75 -3.16 -5.95
CA LYS A 50 -0.25 -2.08 -5.82
C LYS A 50 -1.25 -2.50 -4.73
N GLY A 51 -1.01 -2.07 -3.49
CA GLY A 51 -1.80 -2.46 -2.32
C GLY A 51 -0.97 -2.73 -1.06
N TYR A 52 0.35 -2.86 -1.16
CA TYR A 52 1.20 -3.12 0.01
C TYR A 52 2.08 -1.91 0.36
N VAL A 53 2.29 -1.72 1.67
CA VAL A 53 3.09 -0.69 2.30
C VAL A 53 4.27 -1.36 3.02
N SER A 54 5.48 -0.88 2.75
CA SER A 54 6.68 -1.32 3.47
C SER A 54 6.69 -0.72 4.88
N CYS A 55 6.79 -1.56 5.92
CA CYS A 55 6.91 -1.12 7.30
C CYS A 55 8.39 -1.01 7.72
N ASP A 56 9.11 -0.05 7.15
CA ASP A 56 10.57 0.03 7.32
C ASP A 56 10.98 0.44 8.74
N GLY A 57 11.89 -0.34 9.31
CA GLY A 57 12.40 -0.14 10.67
C GLY A 57 11.38 -0.45 11.76
N ALA A 58 10.33 -1.23 11.47
CA ALA A 58 9.36 -1.67 12.46
C ALA A 58 10.02 -2.51 13.57
N THR A 59 9.90 -2.07 14.81
CA THR A 59 10.51 -2.74 15.97
C THR A 59 9.74 -4.00 16.38
N ALA A 60 8.44 -4.05 16.10
CA ALA A 60 7.59 -5.20 16.40
C ALA A 60 7.64 -6.30 15.31
N ILE A 61 8.38 -6.09 14.22
CA ILE A 61 8.55 -7.04 13.11
C ILE A 61 10.04 -7.37 13.00
N ARG A 62 10.48 -8.46 13.63
CA ARG A 62 11.91 -8.80 13.71
C ARG A 62 12.35 -9.82 12.66
N ASN A 63 11.40 -10.51 12.05
CA ASN A 63 11.63 -11.58 11.08
C ASN A 63 10.38 -11.79 10.21
N CYS A 64 10.50 -12.65 9.20
CA CYS A 64 9.39 -12.96 8.31
C CYS A 64 8.18 -13.60 9.00
N ASN A 65 8.37 -14.33 10.10
CA ASN A 65 7.25 -14.94 10.83
C ASN A 65 6.41 -13.85 11.51
N ASP A 66 7.04 -12.86 12.13
CA ASP A 66 6.34 -11.70 12.70
C ASP A 66 5.55 -10.92 11.63
N CYS A 67 6.10 -10.81 10.42
CA CYS A 67 5.44 -10.20 9.28
C CYS A 67 4.22 -11.00 8.82
N GLN A 68 4.36 -12.32 8.66
CA GLN A 68 3.28 -13.21 8.24
C GLN A 68 2.13 -13.26 9.26
N ARG A 69 2.42 -13.17 10.57
CA ARG A 69 1.40 -13.06 11.63
C ARG A 69 0.55 -11.80 11.52
N ARG A 70 1.03 -10.78 10.81
CA ARG A 70 0.33 -9.53 10.51
C ARG A 70 -0.28 -9.52 9.10
N LEU A 71 -0.40 -10.70 8.49
CA LEU A 71 -0.91 -10.90 7.13
C LEU A 71 -0.05 -10.20 6.06
N GLY A 72 1.20 -9.85 6.38
CA GLY A 72 2.14 -9.22 5.48
C GLY A 72 2.90 -10.22 4.60
N ARG A 73 3.48 -9.70 3.52
CA ARG A 73 4.46 -10.37 2.66
C ARG A 73 5.86 -10.03 3.16
N CYS A 74 6.68 -11.04 3.37
CA CYS A 74 8.07 -10.83 3.76
C CYS A 74 9.01 -11.03 2.57
N HIS A 75 10.03 -10.19 2.49
CA HIS A 75 11.22 -10.43 1.68
C HIS A 75 12.44 -10.46 2.61
N ALA A 76 13.13 -11.60 2.66
CA ALA A 76 14.36 -11.75 3.42
C ALA A 76 15.56 -11.45 2.52
N GLY A 77 16.14 -10.26 2.68
CA GLY A 77 17.39 -9.85 2.02
C GLY A 77 18.48 -9.54 3.04
N ALA A 78 19.25 -8.47 2.81
CA ALA A 78 20.20 -7.95 3.81
C ALA A 78 19.50 -7.42 5.09
N ILE A 79 18.24 -7.04 4.95
CA ILE A 79 17.31 -6.70 6.03
C ILE A 79 16.00 -7.48 5.83
N THR A 80 15.25 -7.69 6.90
CA THR A 80 13.87 -8.21 6.80
C THR A 80 12.96 -7.08 6.34
N GLU A 81 12.45 -7.17 5.12
CA GLU A 81 11.46 -6.24 4.59
C GLU A 81 10.07 -6.86 4.78
N CYS A 82 9.16 -6.09 5.38
CA CYS A 82 7.77 -6.51 5.57
C CYS A 82 6.82 -5.55 4.89
N TYR A 83 6.03 -6.09 3.98
CA TYR A 83 5.05 -5.38 3.20
C TYR A 83 3.64 -5.78 3.67
N ILE A 84 2.88 -4.85 4.21
CA ILE A 84 1.51 -5.07 4.71
C ILE A 84 0.53 -4.42 3.75
N GLY A 85 -0.58 -5.07 3.42
CA GLY A 85 -1.59 -4.57 2.46
C GLY A 85 -2.97 -5.07 2.81
#